data_AF-A0A957JYH4-F1
#
_entry.id   AF-A0A957JYH4-F1
#
_cell.length_a   1.000
_cell.length_b   1.000
_cell.length_c   1.000
_cell.angle_alpha   90.00
_cell.angle_beta   90.00
_cell.angle_gamma   90.00
#
_symmetry.space_group_name_H-M   'P 1'
#
loop_
_entity.id
_entity.type
_entity.pdbx_description
1 polymer ?
#
loop_
_entity_poly.entity_id
_entity_poly.type
_entity_poly.pdbx_seq_one_letter_code
_entity_poly.pdbx_strand_id
1 'polypeptide(L)'
;MTEQIAKSYEIARERYAALGVDTEAAMQKLAGIPISLHCWQGDDVLGFEDPDRGLSGGIMATGNYPGKAASADQLRQDLDMAYSLIPGQHRLNLHAIYLETDKKVERNEIRPEHFTNWAD
;
A
#
# COMPACT_ATOMS: atom_id res chain seq x y z
N MET A 1 24.85 1.74 -5.24
CA MET A 1 24.80 3.16 -4.82
C MET A 1 25.83 3.92 -5.64
N THR A 2 25.46 5.03 -6.28
CA THR A 2 26.43 5.81 -7.06
C THR A 2 27.39 6.56 -6.13
N GLU A 3 28.62 6.77 -6.56
CA GLU A 3 29.66 7.47 -5.79
C GLU A 3 29.22 8.89 -5.38
N GLN A 4 28.42 9.55 -6.23
CA GLN A 4 27.86 10.87 -5.95
C GLN A 4 26.89 10.85 -4.76
N ILE A 5 25.98 9.86 -4.68
CA ILE A 5 25.01 9.74 -3.58
C ILE A 5 25.74 9.53 -2.25
N ALA A 6 26.76 8.67 -2.23
CA ALA A 6 27.54 8.41 -1.03
C ALA A 6 28.24 9.68 -0.52
N LYS A 7 28.92 10.42 -1.41
CA LYS A 7 29.59 11.69 -1.04
C LYS A 7 28.59 12.74 -0.54
N SER A 8 27.43 12.86 -1.17
CA SER A 8 26.39 13.78 -0.73
C SER A 8 25.81 13.40 0.64
N TYR A 9 25.62 12.11 0.91
CA TYR A 9 25.15 11.64 2.21
C TYR A 9 26.14 11.92 3.33
N GLU A 10 27.44 11.71 3.10
CA GLU A 10 28.50 11.99 4.06
C GLU A 10 28.49 13.46 4.51
N ILE A 11 28.37 14.40 3.55
CA ILE A 11 28.25 15.83 3.85
C ILE A 11 26.97 16.12 4.68
N ALA A 12 25.86 15.45 4.36
CA ALA A 12 24.62 15.62 5.12
C ALA A 12 24.79 15.12 6.56
N ARG A 13 25.41 13.94 6.76
CA ARG A 13 25.69 13.36 8.07
C ARG A 13 26.49 14.31 8.95
N GLU A 14 27.55 14.92 8.43
CA GLU A 14 28.35 15.92 9.17
C GLU A 14 27.52 17.14 9.59
N ARG A 15 26.67 17.66 8.69
CA ARG A 15 25.81 18.81 8.98
C ARG A 15 24.78 18.51 10.06
N TYR A 16 24.17 17.33 10.04
CA TYR A 16 23.22 16.92 11.06
C TYR A 16 23.92 16.63 12.40
N ALA A 17 25.12 16.04 12.37
CA ALA A 17 25.92 15.81 13.57
C ALA A 17 26.29 17.12 14.29
N ALA A 18 26.59 18.19 13.54
CA ALA A 18 26.83 19.53 14.11
C ALA A 18 25.61 20.12 14.85
N LEU A 19 24.41 19.59 14.59
CA LEU A 19 23.16 19.94 15.28
C LEU A 19 22.78 18.92 16.37
N GLY A 20 23.64 17.93 16.65
CA GLY A 20 23.38 16.86 17.61
C GLY A 20 22.43 15.77 17.12
N VAL A 21 22.25 15.64 15.79
CA VAL A 21 21.38 14.62 15.18
C VAL A 21 22.23 13.50 14.57
N ASP A 22 22.02 12.27 15.05
CA ASP A 22 22.59 11.05 14.48
C ASP A 22 21.68 10.51 13.35
N THR A 23 22.15 10.64 12.10
CA THR A 23 21.40 10.20 10.92
C THR A 23 21.33 8.68 10.79
N GLU A 24 22.31 7.94 11.28
CA GLU A 24 22.28 6.46 11.25
C GLU A 24 21.22 5.95 12.22
N ALA A 25 21.19 6.49 13.44
CA ALA A 25 20.13 6.18 14.40
C ALA A 25 18.74 6.58 13.89
N ALA A 26 18.62 7.69 13.16
CA ALA A 26 17.37 8.11 12.54
C ALA A 26 16.92 7.14 11.43
N MET A 27 17.84 6.69 10.57
CA MET A 27 17.54 5.72 9.51
C MET A 27 17.16 4.36 10.07
N GLN A 28 17.81 3.90 11.15
CA GLN A 28 17.43 2.67 11.84
C GLN A 28 16.03 2.75 12.44
N LYS A 29 15.68 3.89 13.07
CA LYS A 29 14.32 4.12 13.56
C LYS A 29 13.31 4.12 12.42
N LEU A 30 13.59 4.84 11.33
CA LEU A 30 12.72 4.91 10.16
C LEU A 30 12.46 3.53 9.56
N ALA A 31 13.49 2.69 9.44
CA ALA A 31 13.37 1.33 8.90
C ALA A 31 12.42 0.43 9.70
N GLY A 32 12.22 0.73 11.00
CA GLY A 32 11.32 -0.01 11.89
C GLY A 32 9.90 0.54 11.96
N ILE A 33 9.56 1.62 11.25
CA ILE A 33 8.22 2.22 11.26
C ILE A 33 7.44 1.73 10.04
N PRO A 34 6.47 0.81 10.20
CA PRO A 34 5.70 0.32 9.07
C PRO A 34 4.64 1.33 8.62
N ILE A 35 4.49 1.51 7.31
CA ILE A 35 3.41 2.32 6.72
C ILE A 35 2.29 1.40 6.22
N SER A 36 1.04 1.70 6.61
CA SER A 36 -0.13 0.96 6.15
C SER A 36 -0.69 1.60 4.87
N LEU A 37 -0.49 0.95 3.73
CA LEU A 37 -1.01 1.40 2.45
C LEU A 37 -2.46 0.97 2.30
N HIS A 38 -3.31 1.86 1.81
CA HIS A 38 -4.70 1.58 1.49
C HIS A 38 -4.83 0.75 0.20
N CYS A 39 -5.60 -0.35 0.24
CA CYS A 39 -5.82 -1.20 -0.94
C CYS A 39 -6.62 -0.49 -2.04
N TRP A 40 -7.55 0.38 -1.64
CA TRP A 40 -8.55 0.96 -2.54
C TRP A 40 -8.05 1.98 -3.55
N GLN A 41 -6.77 2.35 -3.45
CA GLN A 41 -6.14 3.18 -4.47
C GLN A 41 -5.92 2.40 -5.77
N GLY A 42 -5.76 1.07 -5.73
CA GLY A 42 -5.43 0.30 -6.93
C GLY A 42 -6.60 0.09 -7.89
N ASP A 43 -7.85 0.29 -7.44
CA ASP A 43 -9.05 -0.06 -8.20
C ASP A 43 -10.15 1.01 -8.15
N ASP A 44 -9.84 2.23 -7.71
CA ASP A 44 -10.80 3.33 -7.53
C ASP A 44 -11.92 3.02 -6.50
N VAL A 45 -11.63 2.25 -5.44
CA VAL A 45 -12.60 1.91 -4.37
C VAL A 45 -13.80 1.09 -4.87
N LEU A 46 -13.63 0.33 -5.95
CA LEU A 46 -14.69 -0.54 -6.48
C LEU A 46 -14.89 -1.78 -5.60
N GLY A 47 -13.79 -2.39 -5.14
CA GLY A 47 -13.79 -3.69 -4.49
C GLY A 47 -14.11 -4.83 -5.47
N PHE A 48 -14.30 -6.02 -4.90
CA PHE A 48 -14.56 -7.26 -5.64
C PHE A 48 -15.90 -7.91 -5.25
N GLU A 49 -16.69 -7.27 -4.37
CA GLU A 49 -17.98 -7.78 -3.91
C GLU A 49 -19.10 -7.69 -4.97
N ASP A 50 -19.06 -6.67 -5.83
CA ASP A 50 -20.11 -6.36 -6.82
C ASP A 50 -19.52 -5.60 -8.02
N PRO A 51 -19.35 -6.25 -9.18
CA PRO A 51 -18.71 -5.64 -10.35
C PRO A 51 -19.56 -4.52 -11.00
N ASP A 52 -20.86 -4.47 -10.74
CA ASP A 52 -21.77 -3.46 -11.31
C ASP A 52 -21.95 -2.25 -10.39
N ARG A 53 -21.35 -2.27 -9.19
CA ARG A 53 -21.52 -1.23 -8.18
C ARG A 53 -20.65 -0.01 -8.50
N GLY A 54 -21.30 1.13 -8.65
CA GLY A 54 -20.63 2.43 -8.67
C GLY A 54 -20.23 2.93 -7.27
N LEU A 55 -19.26 3.83 -7.25
CA LEU A 55 -18.90 4.63 -6.07
C LEU A 55 -20.12 5.38 -5.50
N SER A 56 -20.27 5.34 -4.18
CA SER A 56 -21.38 5.96 -3.45
C SER A 56 -20.92 6.37 -2.05
N GLY A 57 -21.81 6.97 -1.25
CA GLY A 57 -21.49 7.34 0.14
C GLY A 57 -20.78 8.69 0.30
N GLY A 58 -20.82 9.55 -0.73
CA GLY A 58 -20.25 10.90 -0.68
C GLY A 58 -18.76 10.98 -1.03
N ILE A 59 -18.17 9.86 -1.46
CA ILE A 59 -16.79 9.79 -1.96
C ILE A 59 -16.78 9.45 -3.44
N MET A 60 -15.73 9.88 -4.14
CA MET A 60 -15.57 9.68 -5.58
C MET A 60 -14.08 9.62 -5.92
N ALA A 61 -13.67 8.61 -6.70
CA ALA A 61 -12.43 8.64 -7.46
C ALA A 61 -12.67 9.40 -8.77
N THR A 62 -11.78 10.33 -9.12
CA THR A 62 -11.92 11.18 -10.30
C THR A 62 -10.79 10.94 -11.28
N GLY A 63 -11.10 11.00 -12.58
CA GLY A 63 -10.14 10.73 -13.66
C GLY A 63 -10.40 9.37 -14.29
N ASN A 64 -9.87 9.17 -15.51
CA ASN A 64 -10.04 7.95 -16.30
C ASN A 64 -8.68 7.39 -16.73
N TYR A 65 -7.71 7.36 -15.81
CA TYR A 65 -6.40 6.77 -16.11
C TYR A 65 -6.57 5.25 -16.29
N PRO A 66 -6.02 4.65 -17.36
CA PRO A 66 -6.21 3.23 -17.62
C PRO A 66 -5.39 2.36 -16.67
N GLY A 67 -5.75 1.08 -16.56
CA GLY A 67 -4.92 0.06 -15.90
C GLY A 67 -5.22 -0.20 -14.43
N LYS A 68 -6.35 0.29 -13.90
CA LYS A 68 -6.79 -0.08 -12.54
C LYS A 68 -7.01 -1.59 -12.41
N ALA A 69 -6.73 -2.12 -11.22
CA ALA A 69 -6.96 -3.53 -10.92
C ALA A 69 -8.44 -3.90 -11.05
N ALA A 70 -8.71 -5.00 -11.73
CA ALA A 70 -10.04 -5.58 -11.91
C ALA A 70 -10.24 -6.89 -11.13
N SER A 71 -9.22 -7.34 -10.40
CA SER A 71 -9.26 -8.52 -9.53
C SER A 71 -8.28 -8.40 -8.36
N ALA A 72 -8.48 -9.24 -7.34
CA ALA A 72 -7.56 -9.32 -6.20
C ALA A 72 -6.12 -9.69 -6.64
N ASP A 73 -5.98 -10.58 -7.62
CA ASP A 73 -4.66 -10.95 -8.16
C ASP A 73 -3.94 -9.79 -8.85
N GLN A 74 -4.67 -8.98 -9.63
CA GLN A 74 -4.09 -7.78 -10.25
C GLN A 74 -3.73 -6.75 -9.18
N LEU A 75 -4.59 -6.55 -8.18
CA LEU A 75 -4.32 -5.62 -7.10
C LEU A 75 -3.10 -6.03 -6.28
N ARG A 76 -2.90 -7.33 -6.01
CA ARG A 76 -1.68 -7.85 -5.38
C ARG A 76 -0.44 -7.57 -6.22
N GLN A 77 -0.50 -7.78 -7.54
CA GLN A 77 0.62 -7.47 -8.44
C GLN A 77 0.97 -5.97 -8.46
N ASP A 78 -0.04 -5.10 -8.45
CA ASP A 78 0.16 -3.65 -8.36
C ASP A 78 0.80 -3.25 -7.02
N LEU A 79 0.36 -3.88 -5.92
CA LEU A 79 0.94 -3.70 -4.59
C LEU A 79 2.39 -4.20 -4.54
N ASP A 80 2.72 -5.35 -5.13
CA ASP A 80 4.08 -5.87 -5.20
C ASP A 80 5.02 -4.90 -5.92
N MET A 81 4.55 -4.34 -7.04
CA MET A 81 5.29 -3.30 -7.75
C MET A 81 5.49 -2.06 -6.86
N ALA A 82 4.45 -1.57 -6.20
CA ALA A 82 4.56 -0.43 -5.29
C ALA A 82 5.54 -0.72 -4.13
N TYR A 83 5.45 -1.88 -3.49
CA TYR A 83 6.34 -2.28 -2.39
C TYR A 83 7.79 -2.44 -2.84
N SER A 84 8.04 -2.85 -4.09
CA SER A 84 9.40 -2.93 -4.63
C SER A 84 10.07 -1.55 -4.75
N LEU A 85 9.28 -0.48 -4.85
CA LEU A 85 9.75 0.90 -5.03
C LEU A 85 9.78 1.71 -3.73
N ILE A 86 9.10 1.24 -2.67
CA ILE A 86 8.99 1.94 -1.39
C ILE A 86 9.86 1.22 -0.35
N PRO A 87 10.90 1.88 0.20
CA PRO A 87 11.77 1.25 1.19
C PRO A 87 11.07 1.05 2.53
N GLY A 88 11.50 0.04 3.28
CA GLY A 88 11.01 -0.26 4.62
C GLY A 88 10.00 -1.40 4.65
N GLN A 89 9.37 -1.58 5.80
CA GLN A 89 8.29 -2.55 5.98
C GLN A 89 6.94 -1.88 5.75
N HIS A 90 6.02 -2.63 5.16
CA HIS A 90 4.68 -2.12 4.84
C HIS A 90 3.62 -3.00 5.47
N ARG A 91 2.43 -2.41 5.62
CA ARG A 91 1.19 -3.11 5.92
C ARG A 91 0.18 -2.80 4.83
N LEU A 92 -0.81 -3.66 4.67
CA LEU A 92 -1.96 -3.40 3.83
C LEU A 92 -3.18 -3.10 4.70
N ASN A 93 -3.87 -2.00 4.40
CA ASN A 93 -5.15 -1.65 4.99
C ASN A 93 -6.26 -2.11 4.02
N LEU A 94 -6.94 -3.19 4.39
CA LEU A 94 -8.01 -3.80 3.60
C LEU A 94 -9.38 -3.29 4.01
N HIS A 95 -10.23 -3.08 3.00
CA HIS A 95 -11.65 -2.87 3.22
C HIS A 95 -12.42 -4.18 3.01
N ALA A 96 -13.54 -4.38 3.69
CA ALA A 96 -14.32 -5.62 3.61
C ALA A 96 -14.82 -5.96 2.19
N ILE A 97 -14.90 -4.96 1.29
CA ILE A 97 -15.36 -5.12 -0.10
C ILE A 97 -14.31 -5.78 -0.99
N TYR A 98 -13.08 -5.99 -0.49
CA TYR A 98 -11.99 -6.69 -1.18
C TYR A 98 -11.95 -8.19 -0.86
N LEU A 99 -13.02 -8.72 -0.27
CA LEU A 99 -13.17 -10.15 -0.04
C LEU A 99 -13.05 -10.94 -1.36
N GLU A 100 -12.53 -12.16 -1.27
CA GLU A 100 -12.43 -13.10 -2.39
C GLU A 100 -13.40 -14.27 -2.17
N THR A 101 -14.29 -14.48 -3.15
CA THR A 101 -15.30 -15.53 -3.11
C THR A 101 -15.85 -15.80 -4.51
N ASP A 102 -16.15 -17.07 -4.82
CA ASP A 102 -16.81 -17.46 -6.07
C ASP A 102 -18.31 -17.15 -6.09
N LYS A 103 -18.88 -16.84 -4.92
CA LYS A 103 -20.30 -16.57 -4.74
C LYS A 103 -20.50 -15.24 -4.04
N LYS A 104 -21.60 -14.56 -4.36
CA LYS A 104 -22.02 -13.38 -3.62
C LYS A 104 -22.19 -13.71 -2.13
N VAL A 105 -21.56 -12.92 -1.27
CA VAL A 105 -21.64 -13.01 0.19
C VAL A 105 -22.19 -11.68 0.71
N GLU A 106 -23.27 -11.73 1.50
CA GLU A 106 -23.80 -10.54 2.13
C GLU A 106 -22.83 -10.00 3.19
N ARG A 107 -22.74 -8.68 3.34
CA ARG A 107 -21.70 -8.05 4.18
C ARG A 107 -21.74 -8.49 5.65
N ASN A 108 -22.93 -8.80 6.16
CA ASN A 108 -23.14 -9.30 7.53
C ASN A 108 -22.75 -10.78 7.69
N GLU A 109 -22.39 -11.47 6.61
CA GLU A 109 -22.00 -12.89 6.58
C GLU A 109 -20.53 -13.08 6.21
N ILE A 110 -19.76 -12.00 6.05
CA ILE A 110 -18.33 -12.05 5.76
C ILE A 110 -17.57 -12.74 6.89
N ARG A 111 -16.63 -13.62 6.52
CA ARG A 111 -15.83 -14.48 7.39
C ARG A 111 -14.34 -14.40 7.04
N PRO A 112 -13.44 -14.85 7.94
CA PRO A 112 -12.01 -14.90 7.67
C PRO A 112 -11.62 -15.67 6.41
N GLU A 113 -12.37 -16.71 6.04
CA GLU A 113 -12.10 -17.53 4.85
C GLU A 113 -12.08 -16.71 3.55
N HIS A 114 -12.85 -15.62 3.47
CA HIS A 114 -12.89 -14.73 2.31
C HIS A 114 -11.66 -13.80 2.20
N PHE A 115 -10.76 -13.83 3.18
CA PHE A 115 -9.50 -13.05 3.18
C PHE A 115 -8.27 -13.93 3.32
N THR A 116 -8.40 -15.26 3.14
CA THR A 116 -7.27 -16.19 3.27
C THR A 116 -6.11 -15.78 2.36
N ASN A 117 -6.40 -15.47 1.10
CA ASN A 117 -5.39 -15.04 0.10
C ASN A 117 -4.80 -13.64 0.36
N TRP A 118 -5.32 -12.90 1.35
CA TRP A 118 -4.80 -11.60 1.77
C TRP A 118 -3.97 -11.67 3.05
N ALA A 119 -4.05 -12.78 3.78
CA ALA A 119 -3.39 -12.96 5.07
C ALA A 119 -1.97 -13.52 4.95
N ASP A 120 -1.63 -14.10 3.79
CA ASP A 120 -0.31 -14.60 3.42
C ASP A 120 0.64 -13.47 2.96
#